data_AF-A0A8S2YTH1-F1
#
_entry.id   AF-A0A8S2YTH1-F1
#
_cell.length_a   1.000
_cell.length_b   1.000
_cell.length_c   1.000
_cell.angle_alpha   90.00
_cell.angle_beta   90.00
_cell.angle_gamma   90.00
#
_symmetry.space_group_name_H-M   'P 1'
#
loop_
_entity.id
_entity.type
_entity.pdbx_description
1 polymer ?
#
loop_
_entity_poly.entity_id
_entity_poly.type
_entity_poly.pdbx_seq_one_letter_code
_entity_poly.pdbx_strand_id
1 'polypeptide(L)'
;SQRFIVVIPLVVIDILDELKKEQREARDAIRWLENQFRLGNRFIRTQAVHERLSNQNKKKNNKNKDFFRFQEMIDCCLYFTQQSNLDKQTTSNSMSTVNLLFSRPLTNKEQQTIEKDGVIVQHIDDFHRRWKQLTPEK
;
A
#
# COMPACT_ATOMS: atom_id res chain seq x y z
N SER A 1 15.55 9.18 -12.41
CA SER A 1 15.19 7.79 -12.07
C SER A 1 14.06 7.82 -11.05
N GLN A 2 12.88 7.30 -11.40
CA GLN A 2 11.79 7.14 -10.42
C GLN A 2 12.13 5.98 -9.48
N ARG A 3 12.05 6.23 -8.17
CA ARG A 3 12.68 5.42 -7.09
C ARG A 3 11.71 4.50 -6.33
N PHE A 4 10.46 4.38 -6.79
CA PHE A 4 9.39 3.74 -6.03
C PHE A 4 8.61 2.74 -6.89
N ILE A 5 8.11 1.70 -6.25
CA ILE A 5 7.11 0.79 -6.80
C ILE A 5 5.84 0.98 -5.97
N VAL A 6 4.74 1.32 -6.63
CA VAL A 6 3.43 1.42 -6.00
C VAL A 6 2.82 0.03 -5.95
N VAL A 7 2.57 -0.47 -4.75
CA VAL A 7 1.85 -1.73 -4.54
C VAL A 7 0.44 -1.41 -4.06
N ILE A 8 -0.56 -1.90 -4.78
CA ILE A 8 -1.98 -1.76 -4.40
C ILE A 8 -2.40 -3.02 -3.64
N PRO A 9 -2.76 -2.94 -2.35
CA PRO A 9 -3.28 -4.08 -1.59
C PRO A 9 -4.53 -4.66 -2.26
N LEU A 10 -4.70 -5.98 -2.24
CA LEU A 10 -5.87 -6.63 -2.86
C LEU A 10 -7.19 -6.11 -2.27
N VAL A 11 -7.21 -5.86 -0.97
CA VAL A 11 -8.38 -5.30 -0.28
C VAL A 11 -8.79 -3.92 -0.79
N VAL A 12 -7.84 -3.12 -1.30
CA VAL A 12 -8.15 -1.81 -1.90
C VAL A 12 -8.84 -2.00 -3.25
N ILE A 13 -8.44 -3.00 -4.03
CA ILE A 13 -9.12 -3.36 -5.29
C ILE A 13 -10.55 -3.79 -4.99
N ASP A 14 -10.76 -4.66 -4.00
CA ASP A 14 -12.09 -5.11 -3.58
C ASP A 14 -12.98 -3.93 -3.15
N ILE A 15 -12.43 -2.98 -2.39
CA ILE A 15 -13.15 -1.76 -1.98
C ILE A 15 -13.51 -0.90 -3.19
N LEU A 16 -12.58 -0.68 -4.12
CA LEU A 16 -12.84 0.08 -5.34
C LEU A 16 -13.94 -0.58 -6.18
N ASP A 17 -13.93 -1.91 -6.28
CA ASP A 17 -14.94 -2.68 -7.02
C ASP A 17 -16.33 -2.62 -6.40
N GLU A 18 -16.42 -2.52 -5.08
CA GLU A 18 -17.68 -2.24 -4.40
C GLU A 18 -18.15 -0.80 -4.68
N LEU A 19 -17.25 0.18 -4.55
CA LEU A 19 -17.57 1.61 -4.66
C LEU A 19 -17.86 2.04 -6.10
N LYS A 20 -17.35 1.37 -7.13
CA LYS A 20 -17.52 1.75 -8.55
C LYS A 20 -18.98 1.81 -8.98
N LYS A 21 -19.87 1.10 -8.28
CA LYS A 21 -21.32 1.10 -8.53
C LYS A 21 -21.94 2.47 -8.26
N GLU A 22 -21.38 3.20 -7.30
CA GLU A 22 -21.97 4.44 -6.78
C GLU A 22 -21.06 5.65 -7.06
N GLN A 23 -19.76 5.51 -6.86
CA GLN A 23 -18.78 6.60 -6.94
C GLN A 23 -18.09 6.65 -8.31
N ARG A 24 -18.05 7.84 -8.91
CA ARG A 24 -17.39 8.07 -10.20
C ARG A 24 -15.87 7.94 -10.05
N GLU A 25 -15.35 8.45 -8.96
CA GLU A 25 -13.95 8.46 -8.58
C GLU A 25 -13.41 7.03 -8.52
N ALA A 26 -14.18 6.09 -7.97
CA ALA A 26 -13.81 4.67 -7.93
C ALA A 26 -13.77 4.04 -9.34
N ARG A 27 -14.72 4.38 -10.23
CA ARG A 27 -14.69 3.93 -11.63
C ARG A 27 -13.47 4.45 -12.37
N ASP A 28 -13.16 5.73 -12.18
CA ASP A 28 -12.04 6.37 -12.87
C ASP A 28 -10.70 5.84 -12.33
N ALA A 29 -10.60 5.56 -11.02
CA ALA A 29 -9.44 4.91 -10.43
C ALA A 29 -9.20 3.49 -10.99
N ILE A 30 -10.25 2.67 -11.11
CA ILE A 30 -10.14 1.32 -11.71
C ILE A 30 -9.69 1.40 -13.16
N ARG A 31 -10.32 2.25 -13.98
CA ARG A 31 -9.92 2.43 -15.39
C ARG A 31 -8.47 2.87 -15.53
N TRP A 32 -8.03 3.75 -14.64
CA TRP A 32 -6.64 4.19 -14.62
C TRP A 32 -5.69 3.03 -14.29
N LEU A 33 -6.00 2.22 -13.26
CA LEU A 33 -5.22 1.03 -12.89
C LEU A 33 -5.15 0.01 -14.03
N GLU A 34 -6.28 -0.33 -14.65
CA GLU A 34 -6.35 -1.23 -15.81
C GLU A 34 -5.46 -0.74 -16.96
N ASN A 35 -5.49 0.56 -17.24
CA ASN A 35 -4.63 1.15 -18.26
C ASN A 35 -3.15 1.06 -17.89
N GLN A 36 -2.77 1.32 -16.63
CA GLN A 36 -1.38 1.16 -16.18
C GLN A 36 -0.89 -0.29 -16.34
N PHE A 37 -1.73 -1.28 -16.01
CA PHE A 37 -1.38 -2.68 -16.14
C PHE A 37 -1.29 -3.11 -17.60
N ARG A 38 -2.22 -2.66 -18.45
CA ARG A 38 -2.19 -2.94 -19.90
C ARG A 38 -0.93 -2.38 -20.57
N LEU A 39 -0.45 -1.22 -20.12
CA LEU A 39 0.79 -0.62 -20.61
C LEU A 39 2.06 -1.31 -20.08
N GLY A 40 1.95 -2.30 -19.19
CA GLY A 40 3.09 -2.98 -18.60
C GLY A 40 3.93 -2.08 -17.69
N ASN A 41 3.30 -1.12 -17.00
CA ASN A 41 4.02 -0.20 -16.13
C ASN A 41 4.68 -0.96 -14.96
N ARG A 42 6.02 -1.00 -14.96
CA ARG A 42 6.83 -1.73 -13.96
C ARG A 42 6.86 -1.08 -12.57
N PHE A 43 6.33 0.15 -12.45
CA PHE A 43 6.35 0.93 -11.21
C PHE A 43 5.02 0.88 -10.46
N ILE A 44 4.04 0.13 -10.94
CA ILE A 44 2.78 -0.11 -10.25
C ILE A 44 2.32 -1.54 -10.43
N ARG A 45 1.86 -2.16 -9.35
CA ARG A 45 1.28 -3.51 -9.39
C ARG A 45 0.28 -3.71 -8.26
N THR A 46 -0.53 -4.74 -8.39
CA THR A 46 -1.31 -5.27 -7.27
C THR A 46 -0.44 -6.17 -6.39
N GLN A 47 -0.80 -6.28 -5.12
CA GLN A 47 -0.32 -7.33 -4.22
C GLN A 47 -0.68 -8.70 -4.81
N ALA A 48 0.28 -9.63 -4.87
CA ALA A 48 0.03 -10.99 -5.30
C ALA A 48 -0.62 -11.80 -4.16
N VAL A 49 -1.37 -12.85 -4.52
CA VAL A 49 -2.17 -13.64 -3.55
C VAL A 49 -1.29 -14.27 -2.45
N HIS A 50 -0.05 -14.63 -2.77
CA HIS A 50 0.91 -15.21 -1.83
C HIS A 50 1.66 -14.17 -0.99
N GLU A 51 1.57 -12.88 -1.31
CA GLU A 51 2.26 -11.80 -0.60
C GLU A 51 1.48 -11.39 0.66
N ARG A 52 1.27 -12.35 1.56
CA ARG A 52 0.44 -12.20 2.77
C ARG A 52 1.15 -12.81 3.96
N LEU A 53 0.90 -12.27 5.15
CA LEU A 53 1.39 -12.85 6.39
C LEU A 53 0.65 -14.18 6.69
N SER A 54 1.40 -15.19 7.17
CA SER A 54 0.89 -16.55 7.43
C SER A 54 -0.21 -16.65 8.50
N ASN A 55 -0.51 -15.58 9.23
CA ASN A 55 -1.41 -15.58 10.38
C ASN A 55 -2.86 -15.23 10.00
N GLN A 56 -3.45 -15.95 9.04
CA GLN A 56 -4.81 -15.69 8.54
C GLN A 56 -5.95 -16.41 9.29
N ASN A 57 -5.72 -16.91 10.51
CA ASN A 57 -6.78 -17.56 11.30
C ASN A 57 -7.63 -16.60 12.16
N LYS A 58 -7.63 -15.30 11.88
CA LYS A 58 -8.55 -14.37 12.54
C LYS A 58 -9.93 -14.49 11.89
N LYS A 59 -10.87 -15.17 12.56
CA LYS A 59 -12.28 -15.25 12.14
C LYS A 59 -12.81 -13.85 11.86
N LYS A 60 -13.10 -13.55 10.58
CA LYS A 60 -13.72 -12.29 10.15
C LYS A 60 -15.14 -12.24 10.72
N ASN A 61 -15.36 -11.44 11.75
CA ASN A 61 -16.72 -11.13 12.22
C ASN A 61 -17.29 -10.02 11.34
N ASN A 62 -18.46 -10.24 10.74
CA ASN A 62 -19.04 -9.34 9.74
C ASN A 62 -19.35 -7.93 10.28
N LYS A 63 -19.38 -7.75 11.60
CA LYS A 63 -19.67 -6.47 12.26
C LYS A 63 -18.58 -5.40 12.10
N ASN A 64 -17.35 -5.78 11.71
CA ASN A 64 -16.21 -4.86 11.67
C ASN A 64 -15.48 -4.88 10.30
N LYS A 65 -16.22 -4.86 9.18
CA LYS A 65 -15.65 -4.96 7.82
C LYS A 65 -14.51 -3.97 7.58
N ASP A 66 -14.66 -2.70 7.99
CA ASP A 66 -13.65 -1.66 7.78
C ASP A 66 -12.39 -1.85 8.64
N PHE A 67 -12.53 -2.37 9.85
CA PHE A 67 -11.38 -2.74 10.68
C PHE A 67 -10.57 -3.86 10.04
N PHE A 68 -11.25 -4.89 9.52
CA PHE A 68 -10.56 -5.99 8.82
C PHE A 68 -9.88 -5.49 7.54
N ARG A 69 -10.53 -4.59 6.79
CA ARG A 69 -9.94 -3.98 5.60
C ARG A 69 -8.69 -3.19 5.93
N PHE A 70 -8.77 -2.35 6.95
CA PHE A 70 -7.62 -1.60 7.43
C PHE A 70 -6.49 -2.52 7.86
N GLN A 71 -6.80 -3.57 8.63
CA GLN A 71 -5.82 -4.56 9.04
C GLN A 71 -5.17 -5.26 7.84
N GLU A 72 -5.93 -5.62 6.80
CA GLU A 72 -5.37 -6.23 5.58
C GLU A 72 -4.43 -5.27 4.83
N MET A 73 -4.70 -3.96 4.84
CA MET A 73 -3.76 -2.97 4.31
C MET A 73 -2.45 -2.93 5.12
N ILE A 74 -2.54 -2.98 6.45
CA ILE A 74 -1.37 -3.02 7.32
C ILE A 74 -0.58 -4.31 7.12
N ASP A 75 -1.26 -5.46 7.09
CA ASP A 75 -0.63 -6.78 6.88
C ASP A 75 0.12 -6.81 5.53
N CYS A 76 -0.39 -6.14 4.49
CA CYS A 76 0.31 -5.96 3.22
C CYS A 76 1.63 -5.19 3.40
N CYS A 77 1.63 -4.07 4.13
CA CYS A 77 2.86 -3.32 4.42
C CYS A 77 3.87 -4.16 5.22
N LEU A 78 3.39 -4.85 6.25
CA LEU A 78 4.22 -5.69 7.10
C LEU A 78 4.89 -6.83 6.34
N TYR A 79 4.18 -7.46 5.40
CA TYR A 79 4.77 -8.47 4.51
C TYR A 79 5.98 -7.92 3.75
N PHE A 80 5.86 -6.75 3.12
CA PHE A 80 6.98 -6.14 2.40
C PHE A 80 8.09 -5.66 3.33
N THR A 81 7.77 -5.23 4.54
CA THR A 81 8.79 -4.88 5.53
C THR A 81 9.59 -6.13 5.95
N GLN A 82 8.93 -7.26 6.20
CA GLN A 82 9.60 -8.54 6.47
C GLN A 82 10.48 -8.98 5.30
N GLN A 83 9.95 -8.94 4.08
CA GLN A 83 10.72 -9.29 2.89
C GLN A 83 11.95 -8.39 2.72
N SER A 84 11.79 -7.07 2.92
CA SER A 84 12.91 -6.12 2.85
C SER A 84 13.99 -6.42 3.90
N ASN A 85 13.62 -6.95 5.07
CA ASN A 85 14.56 -7.32 6.13
C ASN A 85 15.26 -8.66 5.86
N LEU A 86 14.62 -9.59 5.15
CA LEU A 86 15.26 -10.82 4.67
C LEU A 86 16.29 -10.50 3.57
N ASP A 87 15.95 -9.61 2.65
CA ASP A 87 16.86 -9.19 1.57
C ASP A 87 18.10 -8.45 2.12
N LYS A 88 17.97 -7.71 3.23
CA LYS A 88 19.10 -7.09 3.95
C LYS A 88 20.12 -8.08 4.50
N GLN A 89 19.71 -9.31 4.84
CA GLN A 89 20.63 -10.33 5.36
C GLN A 89 21.48 -10.97 4.26
N THR A 90 21.03 -10.88 3.00
CA THR A 90 21.70 -11.51 1.85
C THR A 90 22.46 -10.51 0.99
N THR A 91 22.07 -9.23 0.97
CA THR A 91 22.74 -8.18 0.19
C THR A 91 22.91 -6.89 0.98
N SER A 92 24.13 -6.39 1.10
CA SER A 92 24.50 -5.27 1.97
C SER A 92 24.16 -3.87 1.45
N ASN A 93 23.48 -3.72 0.30
CA ASN A 93 23.58 -2.47 -0.46
C ASN A 93 22.30 -1.74 -0.88
N SER A 94 21.12 -2.11 -0.38
CA SER A 94 19.93 -1.25 -0.55
C SER A 94 18.87 -1.47 0.53
N MET A 95 18.71 -0.49 1.42
CA MET A 95 17.56 -0.44 2.35
C MET A 95 16.30 -0.03 1.58
N SER A 96 15.52 -1.01 1.14
CA SER A 96 14.14 -0.77 0.68
C SER A 96 13.28 -0.37 1.88
N THR A 97 12.66 0.81 1.84
CA THR A 97 11.74 1.29 2.87
C THR A 97 10.29 1.21 2.39
N VAL A 98 9.42 0.64 3.23
CA VAL A 98 7.99 0.55 2.95
C VAL A 98 7.30 1.80 3.47
N ASN A 99 6.60 2.50 2.57
CA ASN A 99 5.85 3.70 2.89
C ASN A 99 4.37 3.42 2.71
N LEU A 100 3.59 3.61 3.77
CA LEU A 100 2.15 3.53 3.76
C LEU A 100 1.57 4.93 3.56
N LEU A 101 0.89 5.13 2.43
CA LEU A 101 0.30 6.42 2.07
C LEU A 101 -1.18 6.44 2.43
N PHE A 102 -1.58 7.38 3.29
CA PHE A 102 -2.97 7.58 3.70
C PHE A 102 -3.43 9.02 3.45
N SER A 103 -4.71 9.20 3.09
CA SER A 103 -5.33 10.52 2.96
C SER A 103 -6.17 10.90 4.19
N ARG A 104 -6.53 9.94 5.05
CA ARG A 104 -7.17 10.24 6.32
C ARG A 104 -6.11 10.40 7.41
N PRO A 105 -6.33 11.27 8.42
CA PRO A 105 -5.51 11.23 9.61
C PRO A 105 -5.68 9.87 10.31
N LEU A 106 -4.55 9.26 10.67
CA LEU A 106 -4.51 8.10 11.56
C LEU A 106 -4.47 8.61 12.99
N THR A 107 -5.04 7.85 13.91
CA THR A 107 -4.86 8.14 15.34
C THR A 107 -3.40 7.90 15.73
N ASN A 108 -2.91 8.65 16.73
CA ASN A 108 -1.53 8.48 17.23
C ASN A 108 -1.22 7.02 17.60
N LYS A 109 -2.23 6.29 18.10
CA LYS A 109 -2.08 4.88 18.45
C LYS A 109 -1.92 3.98 17.21
N GLU A 110 -2.74 4.16 16.18
CA GLU A 110 -2.61 3.43 14.91
C GLU A 110 -1.22 3.68 14.30
N GLN A 111 -0.82 4.95 14.21
CA GLN A 111 0.46 5.34 13.62
C GLN A 111 1.64 4.73 14.39
N GLN A 112 1.67 4.86 15.73
CA GLN A 112 2.74 4.28 16.54
C GLN A 112 2.82 2.76 16.44
N THR A 113 1.68 2.06 16.33
CA THR A 113 1.70 0.61 16.15
C THR A 113 2.33 0.23 14.81
N ILE A 114 1.96 0.91 13.73
CA ILE A 114 2.47 0.62 12.38
C ILE A 114 3.96 0.97 12.27
N GLU A 115 4.38 2.10 12.83
CA GLU A 115 5.78 2.57 12.79
C GLU A 115 6.72 1.70 13.63
N LYS A 116 6.25 1.13 14.74
CA LYS A 116 7.01 0.17 15.54
C LYS A 116 7.42 -1.07 14.74
N ASP A 117 6.61 -1.44 13.75
CA ASP A 117 6.88 -2.58 12.87
C ASP A 117 7.74 -2.19 11.65
N GLY A 118 8.27 -0.96 11.60
CA GLY A 118 9.20 -0.49 10.57
C GLY A 118 8.54 0.02 9.28
N VAL A 119 7.23 0.27 9.30
CA VAL A 119 6.51 0.89 8.18
C VAL A 119 6.46 2.40 8.37
N ILE A 120 6.84 3.17 7.35
CA ILE A 120 6.79 4.63 7.41
C ILE A 120 5.40 5.10 6.99
N VAL A 121 4.67 5.73 7.90
CA VAL A 121 3.33 6.27 7.62
C VAL A 121 3.45 7.71 7.15
N GLN A 122 2.83 8.04 6.02
CA GLN A 122 2.86 9.41 5.47
C GLN A 122 1.52 9.81 4.87
N HIS A 123 1.20 11.10 4.99
CA HIS A 123 0.08 11.67 4.25
C HIS A 123 0.40 11.71 2.74
N ILE A 124 -0.57 11.38 1.91
CA ILE A 124 -0.37 11.29 0.45
C ILE A 124 0.08 12.63 -0.16
N ASP A 125 -0.49 13.75 0.30
CA ASP A 125 -0.14 15.08 -0.22
C ASP A 125 1.27 15.50 0.17
N ASP A 126 1.70 15.19 1.40
CA ASP A 126 3.04 15.51 1.88
C ASP A 126 4.10 14.69 1.15
N PHE A 127 3.79 13.42 0.89
CA PHE A 127 4.62 12.56 0.05
C PHE A 127 4.70 13.13 -1.37
N HIS A 128 3.57 13.43 -1.99
CA HIS A 128 3.50 13.94 -3.35
C HIS A 128 4.22 15.28 -3.53
N ARG A 129 4.11 16.20 -2.56
CA ARG A 129 4.84 17.49 -2.56
C ARG A 129 6.34 17.27 -2.54
N ARG A 130 6.85 16.42 -1.63
CA ARG A 130 8.28 16.09 -1.54
C ARG A 130 8.77 15.37 -2.79
N TRP A 131 7.96 14.46 -3.34
CA TRP A 131 8.30 13.73 -4.55
C TRP A 131 8.45 14.66 -5.76
N LYS A 132 7.54 15.63 -5.95
CA LYS A 132 7.66 16.64 -7.01
C LYS A 132 8.95 17.46 -6.91
N GLN A 133 9.36 17.84 -5.71
CA GLN A 133 10.62 18.58 -5.50
C GLN A 133 11.87 17.75 -5.87
N LEU A 134 11.82 16.43 -5.67
CA LEU A 134 12.93 15.52 -5.97
C LEU A 134 13.01 15.10 -7.44
N THR A 135 11.95 15.33 -8.20
CA THR A 135 11.88 15.07 -9.65
C THR A 135 11.53 16.38 -10.36
N PRO A 136 12.47 17.34 -10.44
CA PRO A 136 12.25 18.52 -11.28
C PRO A 136 11.96 18.05 -12.71
N GLU A 137 10.88 18.58 -13.29
CA GLU A 137 10.53 18.34 -14.70
C GLU A 137 11.75 18.71 -15.55
N LYS A 138 12.15 17.78 -16.42
CA LYS A 138 13.19 18.00 -17.43
C LYS A 138 12.58 18.59 -18.68
#